data_AF-A0A938YYG6-F1
#
_entry.id   AF-A0A938YYG6-F1
#
_cell.length_a   1.000
_cell.length_b   1.000
_cell.length_c   1.000
_cell.angle_alpha   90.00
_cell.angle_beta   90.00
_cell.angle_gamma   90.00
#
_symmetry.space_group_name_H-M   'P 1'
#
loop_
_entity.id
_entity.type
_entity.pdbx_description
1 polymer ?
#
loop_
_entity_poly.entity_id
_entity_poly.type
_entity_poly.pdbx_seq_one_letter_code
_entity_poly.pdbx_strand_id
1 'polypeptide(L)'
;PDGGVFRSGKLSVFLNDPVFFDFRNDRLDGGNIFSVSNLSTLTATNSDLAVWKNGSNLLGDPDLNFPTLDFAFSGADFGLLGLTNKPEILNTETFGNQGLTAYSRVSSNNARWAIVDELRVPTNADKKIHGRVSLPVGFDGTRPAWDDEAKVTVEIETADGQKEKATAKTVGHTEDTPGISIYGEEAQGGIFEIPLEAPLEAGTIVRVIAVELTSGELTEGAQHQIRTEPVQVFPILPPTPAAFASYVLLEETNEIHGHTEDTKVELSATHNGIWFDTEAVVIDEEGTFTIDVSDRQLKAGDEIQVFLKDSAGSAKEAGVINPPSTNDEQGNQNPASELVFRDAVFPAATTLRIAQTGPLPPVDPLEPDVEVNPENPPVIPEDQGLLSLDFVSQFRFGQAPIRSTKGTYHALPQQMIPAEGASETKERPNYVQITDQRQDTEETSWRLSATLNSQGFRNEDNEPLIGAQISLANQRLMTTSENSNASMPELSTMKDRVTLAPGEAQPLLTGDSQSTGTWVYRFGDQETAATSVTLEVPAGANPKLGRYRATIEWSLSSVPE
;
A
#
# COMPACT_ATOMS: atom_id res chain seq x y z
N PRO A 1 55.24 -38.84 4.74
CA PRO A 1 54.04 -38.01 5.03
C PRO A 1 53.90 -36.81 4.08
N ASP A 2 55.01 -36.32 3.51
CA ASP A 2 55.08 -35.07 2.74
C ASP A 2 55.05 -35.19 1.21
N GLY A 3 54.41 -36.23 0.65
CA GLY A 3 54.31 -36.38 -0.82
C GLY A 3 52.98 -35.86 -1.35
N GLY A 4 52.90 -35.46 -2.61
CA GLY A 4 51.67 -35.04 -3.28
C GLY A 4 50.64 -36.16 -3.44
N VAL A 5 49.51 -35.83 -4.06
CA VAL A 5 48.40 -36.76 -4.34
C VAL A 5 48.86 -37.85 -5.30
N PHE A 6 49.51 -37.45 -6.40
CA PHE A 6 50.13 -38.37 -7.35
C PHE A 6 51.61 -38.55 -7.01
N ARG A 7 52.04 -39.80 -6.76
CA ARG A 7 53.44 -40.11 -6.40
C ARG A 7 54.01 -41.14 -7.36
N SER A 8 55.01 -40.74 -8.15
CA SER A 8 55.67 -41.65 -9.10
C SER A 8 57.11 -41.25 -9.38
N GLY A 9 57.98 -42.24 -9.59
CA GLY A 9 59.36 -41.99 -10.05
C GLY A 9 59.42 -41.39 -11.47
N LYS A 10 58.44 -41.67 -12.33
CA LYS A 10 58.26 -41.04 -13.64
C LYS A 10 56.77 -41.05 -13.98
N LEU A 11 56.19 -39.89 -14.26
CA LEU A 11 54.79 -39.74 -14.64
C LEU A 11 54.67 -39.02 -15.97
N SER A 12 53.87 -39.55 -16.89
CA SER A 12 53.51 -38.87 -18.12
C SER A 12 51.99 -38.71 -18.14
N VAL A 13 51.54 -37.47 -17.98
CA VAL A 13 50.12 -37.10 -18.04
C VAL A 13 49.85 -36.46 -19.39
N PHE A 14 48.92 -37.02 -20.14
CA PHE A 14 48.46 -36.50 -21.42
C PHE A 14 46.95 -36.27 -21.33
N LEU A 15 46.54 -35.01 -21.42
CA LEU A 15 45.14 -34.59 -21.40
C LEU A 15 44.84 -34.01 -22.77
N ASN A 16 43.96 -34.64 -23.52
CA ASN A 16 43.58 -34.15 -24.84
C ASN A 16 42.08 -33.94 -24.85
N ASP A 17 41.69 -32.67 -24.91
CA ASP A 17 40.31 -32.22 -24.85
C ASP A 17 39.52 -32.84 -23.67
N PRO A 18 40.03 -32.70 -22.43
CA PRO A 18 39.37 -33.30 -21.28
C PRO A 18 38.05 -32.58 -20.99
N VAL A 19 36.92 -33.29 -20.95
CA VAL A 19 35.64 -32.70 -20.54
C VAL A 19 35.74 -32.11 -19.13
N PHE A 20 36.39 -32.83 -18.21
CA PHE A 20 36.67 -32.34 -16.88
C PHE A 20 37.80 -33.12 -16.22
N PHE A 21 38.60 -32.42 -15.42
CA PHE A 21 39.40 -33.04 -14.36
C PHE A 21 39.53 -32.07 -13.17
N ASP A 22 39.74 -32.63 -11.99
CA ASP A 22 40.02 -31.86 -10.78
C ASP A 22 41.00 -32.64 -9.90
N PHE A 23 42.22 -32.13 -9.80
CA PHE A 23 43.27 -32.69 -8.97
C PHE A 23 43.49 -31.76 -7.79
N ARG A 24 43.13 -32.22 -6.59
CA ARG A 24 43.13 -31.42 -5.38
C ARG A 24 43.84 -32.12 -4.23
N ASN A 25 44.63 -31.36 -3.47
CA ASN A 25 45.27 -31.82 -2.25
C ASN A 25 44.61 -31.16 -1.02
N ASP A 26 43.68 -31.88 -0.38
CA ASP A 26 42.86 -31.40 0.75
C ASP A 26 43.57 -31.40 2.12
N ARG A 27 44.90 -31.27 2.15
CA ARG A 27 45.63 -31.18 3.42
C ARG A 27 45.40 -29.84 4.10
N LEU A 28 45.43 -29.85 5.43
CA LEU A 28 45.48 -28.64 6.24
C LEU A 28 46.72 -27.83 5.83
N ASP A 29 46.54 -26.57 5.45
CA ASP A 29 47.53 -25.65 4.83
C ASP A 29 47.92 -25.93 3.37
N GLY A 30 47.26 -26.89 2.71
CA GLY A 30 47.52 -27.27 1.31
C GLY A 30 48.73 -28.20 1.12
N GLY A 31 49.16 -28.36 -0.12
CA GLY A 31 50.38 -29.08 -0.50
C GLY A 31 50.44 -29.48 -1.97
N ASN A 32 51.62 -29.89 -2.43
CA ASN A 32 51.85 -30.26 -3.83
C ASN A 32 50.82 -31.27 -4.33
N ILE A 33 50.28 -31.05 -5.53
CA ILE A 33 49.37 -31.99 -6.20
C ILE A 33 50.16 -33.23 -6.67
N PHE A 34 51.39 -33.02 -7.12
CA PHE A 34 52.27 -34.04 -7.68
C PHE A 34 53.57 -34.16 -6.87
N SER A 35 54.02 -35.39 -6.63
CA SER A 35 55.39 -35.70 -6.21
C SER A 35 56.03 -36.64 -7.23
N VAL A 36 56.71 -36.04 -8.21
CA VAL A 36 57.22 -36.73 -9.40
C VAL A 36 58.63 -36.25 -9.77
N SER A 37 59.45 -37.12 -10.35
CA SER A 37 60.81 -36.73 -10.75
C SER A 37 60.82 -35.76 -11.93
N ASN A 38 61.99 -35.15 -12.19
CA ASN A 38 62.23 -34.27 -13.33
C ASN A 38 62.15 -34.94 -14.71
N LEU A 39 61.98 -36.26 -14.78
CA LEU A 39 61.73 -37.01 -16.02
C LEU A 39 60.24 -37.05 -16.40
N SER A 40 59.39 -36.42 -15.61
CA SER A 40 57.94 -36.43 -15.76
C SER A 40 57.46 -35.27 -16.63
N THR A 41 56.33 -35.48 -17.31
CA THR A 41 55.71 -34.48 -18.18
C THR A 41 54.20 -34.44 -17.95
N LEU A 42 53.62 -33.25 -17.96
CA LEU A 42 52.18 -33.03 -18.11
C LEU A 42 51.98 -32.19 -19.36
N THR A 43 51.17 -32.67 -20.29
CA THR A 43 50.76 -31.92 -21.47
C THR A 43 49.26 -31.97 -21.59
N ALA A 44 48.65 -30.80 -21.75
CA ALA A 44 47.25 -30.65 -22.02
C ALA A 44 47.06 -29.95 -23.35
N THR A 45 46.17 -30.46 -24.20
CA THR A 45 45.77 -29.86 -25.47
C THR A 45 44.29 -29.56 -25.45
N ASN A 46 43.90 -28.40 -25.98
CA ASN A 46 42.54 -27.88 -25.95
C ASN A 46 41.92 -27.96 -24.55
N SER A 47 42.58 -27.47 -23.50
CA SER A 47 42.10 -27.61 -22.12
C SER A 47 41.98 -26.26 -21.44
N ASP A 48 40.97 -26.12 -20.57
CA ASP A 48 40.97 -25.09 -19.54
C ASP A 48 42.07 -25.34 -18.51
N LEU A 49 42.49 -24.27 -17.84
CA LEU A 49 43.42 -24.32 -16.73
C LEU A 49 42.94 -23.39 -15.62
N ALA A 50 42.35 -23.96 -14.58
CA ALA A 50 42.02 -23.30 -13.32
C ALA A 50 42.92 -23.82 -12.20
N VAL A 51 43.49 -22.92 -11.38
CA VAL A 51 44.41 -23.28 -10.30
C VAL A 51 44.14 -22.50 -9.02
N TRP A 52 44.34 -23.15 -7.87
CA TRP A 52 44.22 -22.57 -6.53
C TRP A 52 45.54 -22.73 -5.77
N LYS A 53 46.04 -21.61 -5.23
CA LYS A 53 47.33 -21.54 -4.55
C LYS A 53 47.34 -22.36 -3.27
N ASN A 54 48.55 -22.71 -2.81
CA ASN A 54 48.72 -23.32 -1.51
C ASN A 54 48.16 -22.42 -0.40
N GLY A 55 47.32 -22.99 0.47
CA GLY A 55 46.69 -22.27 1.59
C GLY A 55 45.48 -21.40 1.23
N SER A 56 45.03 -21.36 -0.04
CA SER A 56 43.80 -20.64 -0.41
C SER A 56 42.54 -21.48 -0.16
N ASN A 57 41.36 -20.85 -0.25
CA ASN A 57 40.08 -21.53 -0.17
C ASN A 57 39.88 -22.42 -1.41
N LEU A 58 40.24 -23.71 -1.31
CA LEU A 58 40.15 -24.65 -2.42
C LEU A 58 38.72 -24.99 -2.87
N LEU A 59 37.70 -24.53 -2.14
CA LEU A 59 36.28 -24.68 -2.49
C LEU A 59 35.67 -23.41 -3.12
N GLY A 60 36.37 -22.28 -3.04
CA GLY A 60 35.96 -21.01 -3.66
C GLY A 60 36.43 -20.86 -5.10
N ASP A 61 36.42 -19.63 -5.60
CA ASP A 61 36.85 -19.30 -6.97
C ASP A 61 38.36 -19.55 -7.18
N PRO A 62 38.79 -19.92 -8.41
CA PRO A 62 40.19 -20.15 -8.72
C PRO A 62 41.03 -18.87 -8.63
N ASP A 63 42.27 -19.00 -8.14
CA ASP A 63 43.25 -17.90 -8.10
C ASP A 63 43.63 -17.44 -9.51
N LEU A 64 43.71 -18.37 -10.46
CA LEU A 64 43.91 -18.09 -11.89
C LEU A 64 43.03 -19.03 -12.71
N ASN A 65 42.42 -18.50 -13.77
CA ASN A 65 41.61 -19.26 -14.71
C ASN A 65 41.92 -18.83 -16.14
N PHE A 66 42.24 -19.80 -17.00
CA PHE A 66 42.55 -19.58 -18.41
C PHE A 66 41.68 -20.48 -19.28
N PRO A 67 40.84 -19.89 -20.16
CA PRO A 67 39.99 -20.68 -21.03
C PRO A 67 40.73 -21.13 -22.30
N THR A 68 40.58 -22.41 -22.65
CA THR A 68 41.02 -23.05 -23.90
C THR A 68 42.46 -22.78 -24.29
N LEU A 69 43.39 -23.63 -23.86
CA LEU A 69 44.78 -23.53 -24.30
C LEU A 69 45.47 -24.90 -24.37
N ASP A 70 46.58 -24.92 -25.11
CA ASP A 70 47.56 -25.99 -25.01
C ASP A 70 48.62 -25.56 -24.00
N PHE A 71 48.96 -26.40 -23.04
CA PHE A 71 50.01 -26.14 -22.07
C PHE A 71 50.80 -27.39 -21.71
N ALA A 72 52.02 -27.17 -21.23
CA ALA A 72 52.85 -28.22 -20.69
C ALA A 72 53.46 -27.81 -19.35
N PHE A 73 53.67 -28.79 -18.48
CA PHE A 73 54.53 -28.65 -17.30
C PHE A 73 55.55 -29.78 -17.25
N SER A 74 56.72 -29.47 -16.71
CA SER A 74 57.85 -30.40 -16.58
C SER A 74 58.68 -30.09 -15.33
N GLY A 75 59.81 -30.78 -15.16
CA GLY A 75 60.63 -30.66 -13.96
C GLY A 75 60.07 -31.45 -12.78
N ALA A 76 60.80 -31.42 -11.66
CA ALA A 76 60.33 -32.09 -10.44
C ALA A 76 58.99 -31.47 -10.01
N ASP A 77 58.02 -32.32 -9.67
CA ASP A 77 56.69 -31.93 -9.20
C ASP A 77 55.92 -31.01 -10.17
N PHE A 78 56.28 -31.01 -11.47
CA PHE A 78 55.76 -30.09 -12.48
C PHE A 78 56.02 -28.59 -12.16
N GLY A 79 57.15 -28.31 -11.51
CA GLY A 79 57.55 -26.96 -11.12
C GLY A 79 58.03 -26.04 -12.25
N LEU A 80 58.09 -26.51 -13.50
CA LEU A 80 58.47 -25.70 -14.67
C LEU A 80 57.31 -25.59 -15.65
N LEU A 81 56.85 -24.36 -15.91
CA LEU A 81 55.93 -24.06 -17.01
C LEU A 81 56.65 -24.27 -18.36
N GLY A 82 56.07 -25.11 -19.19
CA GLY A 82 56.55 -25.44 -20.53
C GLY A 82 55.92 -24.56 -21.61
N LEU A 83 55.89 -25.09 -22.83
CA LEU A 83 55.28 -24.39 -23.97
C LEU A 83 53.77 -24.30 -23.81
N THR A 84 53.23 -23.18 -24.28
CA THR A 84 51.79 -22.96 -24.46
C THR A 84 51.53 -22.33 -25.82
N ASN A 85 50.34 -22.55 -26.37
CA ASN A 85 49.89 -21.87 -27.58
C ASN A 85 49.44 -20.41 -27.33
N LYS A 86 49.33 -19.98 -26.06
CA LYS A 86 48.95 -18.61 -25.67
C LYS A 86 49.93 -18.00 -24.63
N PRO A 87 51.21 -17.81 -24.99
CA PRO A 87 52.24 -17.32 -24.07
C PRO A 87 51.99 -15.88 -23.57
N GLU A 88 51.14 -15.12 -24.25
CA GLU A 88 50.73 -13.78 -23.85
C GLU A 88 49.86 -13.76 -22.59
N ILE A 89 49.11 -14.84 -22.29
CA ILE A 89 48.29 -14.95 -21.07
C ILE A 89 48.89 -15.92 -20.05
N LEU A 90 49.47 -17.05 -20.50
CA LEU A 90 50.08 -18.06 -19.63
C LEU A 90 51.61 -17.98 -19.74
N ASN A 91 52.22 -17.25 -18.81
CA ASN A 91 53.67 -17.07 -18.70
C ASN A 91 54.09 -16.97 -17.23
N THR A 92 55.39 -16.85 -16.99
CA THR A 92 55.97 -16.79 -15.64
C THR A 92 55.63 -15.53 -14.85
N GLU A 93 55.21 -14.44 -15.50
CA GLU A 93 54.76 -13.23 -14.80
C GLU A 93 53.36 -13.44 -14.22
N THR A 94 52.45 -14.05 -14.98
CA THR A 94 51.07 -14.34 -14.54
C THR A 94 50.99 -15.58 -13.64
N PHE A 95 51.62 -16.69 -14.05
CA PHE A 95 51.53 -17.99 -13.39
C PHE A 95 52.61 -18.22 -12.32
N GLY A 96 53.68 -17.43 -12.35
CA GLY A 96 54.82 -17.56 -11.45
C GLY A 96 55.89 -18.56 -11.92
N ASN A 97 57.05 -18.50 -11.25
CA ASN A 97 58.24 -19.29 -11.57
C ASN A 97 58.27 -20.69 -10.93
N GLN A 98 57.24 -21.04 -10.16
CA GLN A 98 57.17 -22.28 -9.39
C GLN A 98 56.29 -23.36 -10.05
N GLY A 99 55.71 -23.07 -11.23
CA GLY A 99 54.82 -24.01 -11.91
C GLY A 99 53.70 -24.53 -10.99
N LEU A 100 53.37 -25.81 -11.10
CA LEU A 100 52.31 -26.42 -10.28
C LEU A 100 52.67 -26.60 -8.80
N THR A 101 53.91 -26.35 -8.38
CA THR A 101 54.30 -26.46 -6.96
C THR A 101 53.73 -25.34 -6.08
N ALA A 102 53.32 -24.23 -6.69
CA ALA A 102 52.66 -23.12 -6.00
C ALA A 102 51.16 -23.38 -5.71
N TYR A 103 50.60 -24.47 -6.25
CA TYR A 103 49.16 -24.72 -6.27
C TYR A 103 48.80 -26.05 -5.61
N SER A 104 47.68 -26.05 -4.89
CA SER A 104 47.10 -27.22 -4.21
C SER A 104 45.89 -27.80 -4.94
N ARG A 105 45.37 -27.09 -5.95
CA ARG A 105 44.32 -27.59 -6.85
C ARG A 105 44.60 -27.16 -8.29
N VAL A 106 44.42 -28.08 -9.23
CA VAL A 106 44.42 -27.82 -10.67
C VAL A 106 43.21 -28.52 -11.29
N SER A 107 42.44 -27.78 -12.07
CA SER A 107 41.22 -28.27 -12.70
C SER A 107 41.11 -27.76 -14.13
N SER A 108 40.35 -28.50 -14.92
CA SER A 108 39.83 -28.07 -16.22
C SER A 108 38.37 -28.44 -16.29
N ASN A 109 37.56 -27.57 -16.88
CA ASN A 109 36.14 -27.83 -17.14
C ASN A 109 35.78 -27.38 -18.55
N ASN A 110 36.09 -28.21 -19.54
CA ASN A 110 35.68 -27.98 -20.92
C ASN A 110 34.19 -28.25 -21.16
N ALA A 111 33.38 -28.56 -20.13
CA ALA A 111 31.95 -28.78 -20.25
C ALA A 111 31.19 -27.45 -20.41
N ARG A 112 31.22 -26.91 -21.62
CA ARG A 112 30.74 -25.57 -21.98
C ARG A 112 29.46 -25.64 -22.77
N TRP A 113 28.35 -25.81 -22.07
CA TRP A 113 27.03 -25.55 -22.61
C TRP A 113 26.13 -25.00 -21.50
N ALA A 114 25.29 -24.03 -21.83
CA ALA A 114 24.31 -23.52 -20.90
C ALA A 114 23.11 -24.48 -20.77
N ILE A 115 22.57 -24.58 -19.55
CA ILE A 115 21.37 -25.32 -19.21
C ILE A 115 20.41 -24.34 -18.54
N VAL A 116 19.30 -24.01 -19.19
CA VAL A 116 18.19 -23.30 -18.53
C VAL A 116 17.45 -24.34 -17.71
N ASP A 117 17.63 -24.31 -16.40
CA ASP A 117 17.05 -25.29 -15.48
C ASP A 117 15.77 -24.79 -14.80
N GLU A 118 15.50 -23.49 -14.86
CA GLU A 118 14.34 -22.90 -14.22
C GLU A 118 13.79 -21.69 -14.97
N LEU A 119 12.46 -21.61 -15.05
CA LEU A 119 11.70 -20.45 -15.51
C LEU A 119 10.60 -20.23 -14.47
N ARG A 120 10.63 -19.07 -13.79
CA ARG A 120 9.65 -18.76 -12.74
C ARG A 120 8.29 -18.50 -13.38
N VAL A 121 7.22 -18.92 -12.72
CA VAL A 121 5.85 -18.60 -13.12
C VAL A 121 5.55 -17.15 -12.74
N PRO A 122 5.42 -16.23 -13.71
CA PRO A 122 5.04 -14.86 -13.42
C PRO A 122 3.54 -14.76 -13.13
N THR A 123 3.15 -13.62 -12.59
CA THR A 123 1.78 -13.19 -12.34
C THR A 123 1.52 -11.88 -13.07
N ASN A 124 0.25 -11.50 -13.21
CA ASN A 124 -0.11 -10.18 -13.73
C ASN A 124 0.19 -9.00 -12.76
N ALA A 125 0.88 -9.27 -11.64
CA ALA A 125 1.47 -8.27 -10.76
C ALA A 125 2.98 -8.05 -11.01
N ASP A 126 3.59 -8.79 -11.95
CA ASP A 126 5.04 -8.72 -12.22
C ASP A 126 5.39 -7.82 -13.39
N LYS A 127 6.43 -7.00 -13.23
CA LYS A 127 7.10 -6.28 -14.30
C LYS A 127 8.45 -6.90 -14.68
N LYS A 128 8.68 -8.15 -14.29
CA LYS A 128 9.92 -8.87 -14.55
C LYS A 128 9.67 -10.35 -14.85
N ILE A 129 10.48 -10.90 -15.75
CA ILE A 129 10.56 -12.34 -15.99
C ILE A 129 11.88 -12.85 -15.42
N HIS A 130 11.81 -13.94 -14.66
CA HIS A 130 12.97 -14.54 -14.01
C HIS A 130 13.13 -16.01 -14.38
N GLY A 131 14.37 -16.46 -14.41
CA GLY A 131 14.71 -17.88 -14.44
C GLY A 131 16.18 -18.08 -14.11
N ARG A 132 16.65 -19.32 -14.22
CA ARG A 132 18.02 -19.69 -13.88
C ARG A 132 18.68 -20.50 -14.97
N VAL A 133 19.97 -20.21 -15.17
CA VAL A 133 20.88 -20.94 -16.02
C VAL A 133 22.00 -21.54 -15.15
N SER A 134 22.27 -22.81 -15.38
CA SER A 134 23.45 -23.50 -14.84
C SER A 134 24.39 -23.93 -15.97
N LEU A 135 25.66 -24.07 -15.63
CA LEU A 135 26.66 -24.72 -16.45
C LEU A 135 27.09 -26.05 -15.81
N PRO A 136 27.42 -27.07 -16.61
CA PRO A 136 27.97 -28.31 -16.09
C PRO A 136 29.34 -28.12 -15.44
N VAL A 137 29.62 -29.00 -14.49
CA VAL A 137 30.95 -29.25 -13.94
C VAL A 137 31.26 -30.72 -14.23
N GLY A 138 31.96 -30.97 -15.34
CA GLY A 138 32.07 -32.31 -15.92
C GLY A 138 30.73 -32.88 -16.38
N PHE A 139 30.51 -34.17 -16.15
CA PHE A 139 29.31 -34.88 -16.63
C PHE A 139 28.17 -34.93 -15.60
N ASP A 140 28.49 -34.95 -14.31
CA ASP A 140 27.51 -35.27 -13.25
C ASP A 140 27.17 -34.07 -12.33
N GLY A 141 27.90 -32.96 -12.46
CA GLY A 141 27.69 -31.76 -11.64
C GLY A 141 27.19 -30.57 -12.45
N THR A 142 26.59 -29.60 -11.77
CA THR A 142 26.29 -28.28 -12.32
C THR A 142 26.66 -27.19 -11.31
N ARG A 143 26.88 -25.97 -11.81
CA ARG A 143 27.00 -24.75 -11.02
C ARG A 143 26.12 -23.67 -11.64
N PRO A 144 25.68 -22.66 -10.85
CA PRO A 144 25.05 -21.48 -11.43
C PRO A 144 25.96 -20.81 -12.45
N ALA A 145 25.37 -20.26 -13.51
CA ALA A 145 26.10 -19.44 -14.46
C ALA A 145 26.68 -18.19 -13.76
N TRP A 146 27.87 -17.80 -14.17
CA TRP A 146 28.51 -16.58 -13.71
C TRP A 146 27.89 -15.34 -14.37
N ASP A 147 28.35 -14.19 -13.91
CA ASP A 147 27.93 -12.91 -14.45
C ASP A 147 28.28 -12.83 -15.92
N ASP A 148 27.27 -12.46 -16.72
CA ASP A 148 27.34 -12.36 -18.17
C ASP A 148 27.76 -13.64 -18.90
N GLU A 149 27.83 -14.81 -18.26
CA GLU A 149 28.35 -16.05 -18.86
C GLU A 149 27.41 -16.66 -19.92
N ALA A 150 26.10 -16.56 -19.70
CA ALA A 150 25.10 -17.00 -20.65
C ALA A 150 24.09 -15.90 -20.99
N LYS A 151 23.55 -15.95 -22.21
CA LYS A 151 22.48 -15.10 -22.69
C LYS A 151 21.26 -15.96 -23.00
N VAL A 152 20.11 -15.58 -22.47
CA VAL A 152 18.82 -16.24 -22.66
C VAL A 152 17.95 -15.39 -23.58
N THR A 153 17.22 -16.04 -24.48
CA THR A 153 16.14 -15.42 -25.27
C THR A 153 14.81 -16.04 -24.87
N VAL A 154 13.90 -15.19 -24.44
CA VAL A 154 12.53 -15.52 -24.03
C VAL A 154 11.56 -15.03 -25.09
N GLU A 155 10.60 -15.87 -25.46
CA GLU A 155 9.42 -15.48 -26.22
C GLU A 155 8.25 -15.27 -25.27
N ILE A 156 7.59 -14.12 -25.42
CA ILE A 156 6.38 -13.73 -24.68
C ILE A 156 5.25 -13.76 -25.71
N GLU A 157 4.30 -14.67 -25.54
CA GLU A 157 3.11 -14.80 -26.40
C GLU A 157 1.87 -14.37 -25.63
N THR A 158 1.28 -13.24 -26.01
CA THR A 158 0.04 -12.71 -25.42
C THR A 158 -1.16 -13.62 -25.74
N ALA A 159 -2.26 -13.43 -25.02
CA ALA A 159 -3.47 -14.25 -25.19
C ALA A 159 -4.11 -14.14 -26.60
N ASP A 160 -3.89 -13.04 -27.31
CA ASP A 160 -4.32 -12.84 -28.70
C ASP A 160 -3.32 -13.41 -29.74
N GLY A 161 -2.21 -13.99 -29.28
CA GLY A 161 -1.21 -14.67 -30.10
C GLY A 161 -0.10 -13.77 -30.66
N GLN A 162 0.02 -12.51 -30.20
CA GLN A 162 1.17 -11.67 -30.54
C GLN A 162 2.42 -12.19 -29.84
N LYS A 163 3.56 -12.11 -30.52
CA LYS A 163 4.83 -12.65 -30.03
C LYS A 163 5.90 -11.57 -29.97
N GLU A 164 6.49 -11.42 -28.81
CA GLU A 164 7.67 -10.60 -28.59
C GLU A 164 8.85 -11.47 -28.13
N LYS A 165 10.07 -11.03 -28.45
CA LYS A 165 11.29 -11.66 -27.97
C LYS A 165 12.08 -10.68 -27.12
N ALA A 166 12.44 -11.12 -25.92
CA ALA A 166 13.32 -10.40 -25.03
C ALA A 166 14.57 -11.22 -24.72
N THR A 167 15.67 -10.55 -24.38
CA THR A 167 16.91 -11.23 -24.02
C THR A 167 17.49 -10.67 -22.73
N ALA A 168 18.03 -11.54 -21.90
CA ALA A 168 18.79 -11.16 -20.71
C ALA A 168 20.06 -11.99 -20.63
N LYS A 169 21.07 -11.44 -19.95
CA LYS A 169 22.25 -12.18 -19.55
C LYS A 169 22.10 -12.68 -18.11
N THR A 170 22.87 -13.70 -17.76
CA THR A 170 22.89 -14.24 -16.40
C THR A 170 23.64 -13.32 -15.46
N VAL A 171 23.15 -13.22 -14.22
CA VAL A 171 23.82 -12.58 -13.10
C VAL A 171 24.37 -13.67 -12.20
N GLY A 172 25.68 -13.67 -12.01
CA GLY A 172 26.38 -14.63 -11.18
C GLY A 172 26.28 -14.32 -9.69
N HIS A 173 26.99 -15.10 -8.88
CA HIS A 173 27.27 -14.76 -7.50
C HIS A 173 28.77 -14.94 -7.22
N THR A 174 29.28 -14.16 -6.28
CA THR A 174 30.62 -14.28 -5.67
C THR A 174 30.48 -14.15 -4.16
N GLU A 175 31.57 -14.32 -3.39
CA GLU A 175 31.55 -14.04 -1.93
C GLU A 175 31.15 -12.57 -1.64
N ASP A 176 31.47 -11.63 -2.54
CA ASP A 176 31.18 -10.20 -2.38
C ASP A 176 29.86 -9.75 -3.04
N THR A 177 29.28 -10.57 -3.93
CA THR A 177 28.03 -10.29 -4.66
C THR A 177 27.09 -11.50 -4.61
N PRO A 178 26.08 -11.54 -3.73
CA PRO A 178 25.32 -12.77 -3.44
C PRO A 178 24.33 -13.21 -4.55
N GLY A 179 24.33 -12.59 -5.72
CA GLY A 179 23.39 -12.85 -6.81
C GLY A 179 22.05 -12.10 -6.64
N ILE A 180 20.97 -12.63 -7.20
CA ILE A 180 19.65 -12.00 -7.20
C ILE A 180 18.70 -12.76 -6.27
N SER A 181 18.04 -12.03 -5.37
CA SER A 181 16.88 -12.52 -4.61
C SER A 181 15.61 -12.29 -5.43
N ILE A 182 14.84 -13.35 -5.63
CA ILE A 182 13.58 -13.31 -6.37
C ILE A 182 12.45 -13.62 -5.38
N TYR A 183 11.39 -12.83 -5.40
CA TYR A 183 10.17 -13.08 -4.62
C TYR A 183 10.39 -13.38 -3.11
N GLY A 184 11.40 -12.76 -2.50
CA GLY A 184 11.72 -12.92 -1.07
C GLY A 184 12.49 -14.21 -0.72
N GLU A 185 12.97 -14.96 -1.72
CA GLU A 185 13.89 -16.08 -1.51
C GLU A 185 15.32 -15.61 -1.21
N GLU A 186 16.18 -16.50 -0.71
CA GLU A 186 17.62 -16.26 -0.61
C GLU A 186 18.23 -15.92 -1.98
N ALA A 187 19.21 -15.04 -1.99
CA ALA A 187 19.88 -14.63 -3.23
C ALA A 187 20.64 -15.80 -3.87
N GLN A 188 20.54 -15.89 -5.20
CA GLN A 188 21.14 -16.97 -6.00
C GLN A 188 21.86 -16.41 -7.22
N GLY A 189 22.94 -17.07 -7.64
CA GLY A 189 23.57 -16.80 -8.94
C GLY A 189 22.92 -17.56 -10.09
N GLY A 190 23.38 -17.29 -11.31
CA GLY A 190 22.87 -17.89 -12.55
C GLY A 190 21.51 -17.35 -12.97
N ILE A 191 21.02 -16.28 -12.35
CA ILE A 191 19.68 -15.74 -12.60
C ILE A 191 19.69 -14.88 -13.85
N PHE A 192 18.73 -15.06 -14.75
CA PHE A 192 18.42 -14.05 -15.76
C PHE A 192 17.17 -13.28 -15.34
N GLU A 193 17.20 -11.96 -15.53
CA GLU A 193 16.08 -11.05 -15.24
C GLU A 193 15.80 -10.21 -16.49
N ILE A 194 14.56 -10.24 -16.95
CA ILE A 194 14.09 -9.42 -18.07
C ILE A 194 13.10 -8.39 -17.52
N PRO A 195 13.44 -7.09 -17.49
CA PRO A 195 12.49 -6.04 -17.11
C PRO A 195 11.47 -5.82 -18.22
N LEU A 196 10.25 -5.46 -17.81
CA LEU A 196 9.11 -5.16 -18.68
C LEU A 196 8.64 -3.72 -18.46
N GLU A 197 8.12 -3.08 -19.50
CA GLU A 197 7.57 -1.72 -19.39
C GLU A 197 6.24 -1.68 -18.62
N ALA A 198 5.47 -2.76 -18.72
CA ALA A 198 4.18 -2.95 -18.05
C ALA A 198 4.06 -4.37 -17.49
N PRO A 199 3.16 -4.61 -16.52
CA PRO A 199 2.91 -5.96 -16.04
C PRO A 199 2.38 -6.88 -17.14
N LEU A 200 2.67 -8.18 -17.04
CA LEU A 200 2.16 -9.15 -18.01
C LEU A 200 0.65 -9.32 -17.89
N GLU A 201 -0.04 -9.47 -19.02
CA GLU A 201 -1.46 -9.81 -19.02
C GLU A 201 -1.69 -11.27 -18.63
N ALA A 202 -2.76 -11.53 -17.88
CA ALA A 202 -3.15 -12.88 -17.50
C ALA A 202 -3.37 -13.76 -18.74
N GLY A 203 -2.90 -15.02 -18.66
CA GLY A 203 -3.01 -15.97 -19.76
C GLY A 203 -1.88 -15.90 -20.81
N THR A 204 -1.04 -14.86 -20.77
CA THR A 204 0.20 -14.76 -21.57
C THR A 204 1.11 -15.96 -21.29
N ILE A 205 1.74 -16.51 -22.33
CA ILE A 205 2.66 -17.64 -22.23
C ILE A 205 4.10 -17.14 -22.39
N VAL A 206 4.94 -17.48 -21.42
CA VAL A 206 6.37 -17.17 -21.43
C VAL A 206 7.15 -18.46 -21.66
N ARG A 207 8.07 -18.45 -22.62
CA ARG A 207 8.91 -19.62 -22.91
C ARG A 207 10.33 -19.23 -23.26
N VAL A 208 11.30 -19.98 -22.76
CA VAL A 208 12.68 -19.84 -23.18
C VAL A 208 12.85 -20.53 -24.53
N ILE A 209 13.30 -19.79 -25.54
CA ILE A 209 13.45 -20.30 -26.92
C ILE A 209 14.90 -20.47 -27.34
N ALA A 210 15.84 -19.82 -26.65
CA ALA A 210 17.26 -20.00 -26.87
C ALA A 210 18.06 -19.68 -25.61
N VAL A 211 19.19 -20.35 -25.46
CA VAL A 211 20.25 -19.98 -24.52
C VAL A 211 21.59 -20.19 -25.21
N GLU A 212 22.52 -19.27 -25.01
CA GLU A 212 23.83 -19.26 -25.65
C GLU A 212 24.90 -18.85 -24.63
N LEU A 213 26.11 -19.37 -24.77
CA LEU A 213 27.25 -18.82 -24.03
C LEU A 213 27.67 -17.49 -24.66
N THR A 214 28.04 -16.51 -23.84
CA THR A 214 28.49 -15.20 -24.34
C THR A 214 29.96 -15.21 -24.76
N SER A 215 30.73 -16.18 -24.27
CA SER A 215 32.15 -16.36 -24.55
C SER A 215 32.54 -17.84 -24.50
N GLY A 216 33.66 -18.16 -25.16
CA GLY A 216 34.14 -19.54 -25.30
C GLY A 216 33.41 -20.34 -26.39
N GLU A 217 34.07 -21.38 -26.89
CA GLU A 217 33.48 -22.29 -27.87
C GLU A 217 32.68 -23.38 -27.15
N LEU A 218 31.49 -23.70 -27.70
CA LEU A 218 30.67 -24.84 -27.29
C LEU A 218 31.49 -26.12 -27.42
N THR A 219 31.46 -26.97 -26.39
CA THR A 219 32.16 -28.27 -26.42
C THR A 219 31.75 -29.07 -27.65
N GLU A 220 32.70 -29.71 -28.33
CA GLU A 220 32.40 -30.50 -29.52
C GLU A 220 31.35 -31.58 -29.20
N GLY A 221 30.28 -31.62 -29.97
CA GLY A 221 29.16 -32.56 -29.78
C GLY A 221 28.17 -32.20 -28.67
N ALA A 222 28.40 -31.14 -27.89
CA ALA A 222 27.45 -30.65 -26.90
C ALA A 222 26.37 -29.76 -27.55
N GLN A 223 25.27 -29.57 -26.82
CA GLN A 223 24.19 -28.66 -27.18
C GLN A 223 23.71 -27.92 -25.94
N HIS A 224 23.33 -26.65 -26.11
CA HIS A 224 22.60 -25.90 -25.11
C HIS A 224 21.28 -26.60 -24.79
N GLN A 225 20.88 -26.59 -23.51
CA GLN A 225 19.71 -27.31 -23.04
C GLN A 225 18.71 -26.34 -22.45
N ILE A 226 17.46 -26.46 -22.88
CA ILE A 226 16.31 -25.78 -22.26
C ILE A 226 15.51 -26.89 -21.60
N ARG A 227 15.56 -26.97 -20.26
CA ARG A 227 14.87 -28.00 -19.46
C ARG A 227 13.56 -27.50 -18.85
N THR A 228 13.17 -26.28 -19.19
CA THR A 228 11.96 -25.63 -18.73
C THR A 228 10.85 -25.80 -19.74
N GLU A 229 9.64 -26.05 -19.26
CA GLU A 229 8.43 -25.94 -20.07
C GLU A 229 7.97 -24.47 -20.16
N PRO A 230 7.13 -24.10 -21.14
CA PRO A 230 6.44 -22.83 -21.14
C PRO A 230 5.62 -22.64 -19.85
N VAL A 231 5.66 -21.43 -19.30
CA VAL A 231 4.84 -21.05 -18.14
C VAL A 231 3.75 -20.08 -18.58
N GLN A 232 2.59 -20.15 -17.93
CA GLN A 232 1.49 -19.21 -18.17
C GLN A 232 1.44 -18.19 -17.04
N VAL A 233 1.24 -16.92 -17.38
CA VAL A 233 1.08 -15.83 -16.41
C VAL A 233 -0.19 -16.06 -15.61
N PHE A 234 -0.02 -16.20 -14.30
CA PHE A 234 -1.12 -16.44 -13.37
C PHE A 234 -1.87 -15.14 -13.03
N PRO A 235 -3.21 -15.09 -13.14
CA PRO A 235 -4.00 -13.94 -12.70
C PRO A 235 -4.03 -13.87 -11.16
N ILE A 236 -3.26 -12.95 -10.59
CA ILE A 236 -3.16 -12.76 -9.13
C ILE A 236 -3.79 -11.45 -8.65
N LEU A 237 -4.04 -10.48 -9.52
CA LEU A 237 -4.74 -9.26 -9.11
C LEU A 237 -6.15 -9.62 -8.61
N PRO A 238 -6.55 -9.18 -7.40
CA PRO A 238 -7.91 -9.44 -6.91
C PRO A 238 -8.94 -8.65 -7.73
N PRO A 239 -10.24 -8.99 -7.62
CA PRO A 239 -11.31 -8.20 -8.22
C PRO A 239 -11.26 -6.72 -7.83
N THR A 240 -11.86 -5.87 -8.66
CA THR A 240 -12.08 -4.47 -8.31
C THR A 240 -13.03 -4.40 -7.12
N PRO A 241 -12.71 -3.69 -6.02
CA PRO A 241 -13.60 -3.58 -4.87
C PRO A 241 -14.99 -3.08 -5.24
N ALA A 242 -16.02 -3.60 -4.57
CA ALA A 242 -17.41 -3.24 -4.86
C ALA A 242 -17.68 -1.74 -4.66
N ALA A 243 -18.50 -1.16 -5.54
CA ALA A 243 -18.93 0.22 -5.47
C ALA A 243 -20.33 0.33 -4.84
N PHE A 244 -20.58 1.43 -4.13
CA PHE A 244 -21.84 1.72 -3.46
C PHE A 244 -22.28 3.15 -3.75
N ALA A 245 -23.59 3.40 -3.74
CA ALA A 245 -24.14 4.74 -3.92
C ALA A 245 -23.83 5.68 -2.75
N SER A 246 -23.69 5.12 -1.55
CA SER A 246 -23.19 5.81 -0.35
C SER A 246 -22.29 4.88 0.44
N TYR A 247 -21.27 5.45 1.06
CA TYR A 247 -20.33 4.75 1.95
C TYR A 247 -20.72 4.90 3.43
N VAL A 248 -21.84 5.58 3.70
CA VAL A 248 -22.42 5.75 5.03
C VAL A 248 -23.84 5.18 5.03
N LEU A 249 -24.09 4.24 5.92
CA LEU A 249 -25.38 3.59 6.11
C LEU A 249 -25.98 3.99 7.46
N LEU A 250 -27.29 3.83 7.60
CA LEU A 250 -28.00 4.15 8.84
C LEU A 250 -28.18 2.91 9.72
N GLU A 251 -28.38 3.10 11.03
CA GLU A 251 -28.58 2.00 12.00
C GLU A 251 -29.79 1.11 11.64
N GLU A 252 -30.83 1.67 11.01
CA GLU A 252 -32.03 0.95 10.58
C GLU A 252 -31.87 0.21 9.23
N THR A 253 -30.69 0.27 8.62
CA THR A 253 -30.41 -0.39 7.33
C THR A 253 -30.59 -1.90 7.47
N ASN A 254 -31.45 -2.47 6.63
CA ASN A 254 -31.68 -3.91 6.56
C ASN A 254 -31.09 -4.53 5.29
N GLU A 255 -30.89 -3.75 4.24
CA GLU A 255 -30.34 -4.20 2.96
C GLU A 255 -29.27 -3.22 2.48
N ILE A 256 -28.16 -3.76 1.98
CA ILE A 256 -27.08 -3.00 1.38
C ILE A 256 -27.05 -3.33 -0.11
N HIS A 257 -27.18 -2.31 -0.96
CA HIS A 257 -27.14 -2.45 -2.41
C HIS A 257 -25.79 -1.99 -2.95
N GLY A 258 -25.10 -2.87 -3.68
CA GLY A 258 -23.80 -2.57 -4.27
C GLY A 258 -23.70 -3.03 -5.72
N HIS A 259 -22.58 -2.66 -6.35
CA HIS A 259 -22.25 -2.99 -7.73
C HIS A 259 -20.79 -3.46 -7.83
N THR A 260 -20.51 -4.39 -8.75
CA THR A 260 -19.15 -4.83 -9.11
C THR A 260 -19.00 -4.89 -10.62
N GLU A 261 -17.86 -4.45 -11.13
CA GLU A 261 -17.50 -4.64 -12.55
C GLU A 261 -17.13 -6.11 -12.85
N ASP A 262 -16.69 -6.85 -11.83
CA ASP A 262 -16.31 -8.25 -11.92
C ASP A 262 -17.51 -9.14 -11.55
N THR A 263 -18.27 -9.61 -12.55
CA THR A 263 -19.51 -10.40 -12.33
C THR A 263 -19.28 -11.87 -11.97
N LYS A 264 -18.04 -12.37 -12.12
CA LYS A 264 -17.67 -13.77 -11.83
C LYS A 264 -16.86 -13.88 -10.54
N VAL A 265 -17.43 -13.37 -9.46
CA VAL A 265 -16.79 -13.31 -8.14
C VAL A 265 -17.70 -13.88 -7.06
N GLU A 266 -17.08 -14.32 -5.97
CA GLU A 266 -17.77 -14.65 -4.72
C GLU A 266 -17.75 -13.41 -3.81
N LEU A 267 -18.88 -13.14 -3.15
CA LEU A 267 -19.02 -12.03 -2.21
C LEU A 267 -18.99 -12.55 -0.77
N SER A 268 -18.19 -11.88 0.06
CA SER A 268 -18.19 -12.08 1.52
C SER A 268 -18.17 -10.73 2.23
N ALA A 269 -18.63 -10.70 3.48
CA ALA A 269 -18.65 -9.46 4.26
C ALA A 269 -18.34 -9.68 5.73
N THR A 270 -17.83 -8.63 6.37
CA THR A 270 -17.59 -8.59 7.81
C THR A 270 -18.36 -7.44 8.46
N HIS A 271 -18.75 -7.61 9.73
CA HIS A 271 -19.26 -6.56 10.60
C HIS A 271 -18.27 -6.38 11.75
N ASN A 272 -17.63 -5.22 11.84
CA ASN A 272 -16.53 -4.92 12.77
C ASN A 272 -15.42 -5.99 12.72
N GLY A 273 -15.05 -6.43 11.51
CA GLY A 273 -14.02 -7.45 11.28
C GLY A 273 -14.47 -8.90 11.54
N ILE A 274 -15.73 -9.13 11.92
CA ILE A 274 -16.28 -10.48 12.13
C ILE A 274 -17.07 -10.89 10.88
N TRP A 275 -16.62 -11.98 10.24
CA TRP A 275 -17.28 -12.55 9.07
C TRP A 275 -18.72 -12.95 9.34
N PHE A 276 -19.55 -12.79 8.31
CA PHE A 276 -20.92 -13.24 8.37
C PHE A 276 -21.45 -13.86 7.10
N ASP A 277 -22.57 -14.58 7.23
CA ASP A 277 -23.17 -15.34 6.15
C ASP A 277 -23.71 -14.43 5.03
N THR A 278 -23.17 -14.64 3.83
CA THR A 278 -23.55 -13.99 2.58
C THR A 278 -23.85 -15.02 1.49
N GLU A 279 -24.03 -16.31 1.82
CA GLU A 279 -24.22 -17.39 0.83
C GLU A 279 -25.46 -17.18 -0.06
N ALA A 280 -26.46 -16.46 0.43
CA ALA A 280 -27.68 -16.14 -0.31
C ALA A 280 -27.52 -14.97 -1.29
N VAL A 281 -26.40 -14.24 -1.25
CA VAL A 281 -26.15 -13.08 -2.11
C VAL A 281 -25.86 -13.56 -3.53
N VAL A 282 -26.60 -13.01 -4.50
CA VAL A 282 -26.42 -13.28 -5.92
C VAL A 282 -26.04 -11.97 -6.61
N ILE A 283 -24.98 -12.03 -7.42
CA ILE A 283 -24.56 -10.95 -8.31
C ILE A 283 -25.25 -11.19 -9.67
N ASP A 284 -26.01 -10.22 -10.16
CA ASP A 284 -26.70 -10.34 -11.44
C ASP A 284 -25.78 -10.09 -12.66
N GLU A 285 -26.34 -10.19 -13.87
CA GLU A 285 -25.58 -10.02 -15.12
C GLU A 285 -25.04 -8.59 -15.27
N GLU A 286 -25.68 -7.63 -14.63
CA GLU A 286 -25.28 -6.23 -14.55
C GLU A 286 -24.34 -5.94 -13.37
N GLY A 287 -23.92 -6.93 -12.59
CA GLY A 287 -23.00 -6.74 -11.47
C GLY A 287 -23.62 -6.16 -10.20
N THR A 288 -24.95 -6.06 -10.13
CA THR A 288 -25.66 -5.56 -8.95
C THR A 288 -25.91 -6.69 -7.95
N PHE A 289 -25.85 -6.36 -6.66
CA PHE A 289 -26.15 -7.30 -5.58
C PHE A 289 -26.80 -6.61 -4.38
N THR A 290 -27.46 -7.41 -3.53
CA THR A 290 -28.05 -6.98 -2.26
C THR A 290 -27.56 -7.88 -1.13
N ILE A 291 -27.07 -7.28 -0.05
CA ILE A 291 -26.68 -7.98 1.19
C ILE A 291 -27.74 -7.72 2.26
N ASP A 292 -28.31 -8.79 2.82
CA ASP A 292 -29.20 -8.69 3.99
C ASP A 292 -28.38 -8.52 5.27
N VAL A 293 -28.66 -7.44 5.99
CA VAL A 293 -28.03 -7.09 7.28
C VAL A 293 -29.07 -6.90 8.40
N SER A 294 -30.32 -7.32 8.19
CA SER A 294 -31.41 -7.17 9.16
C SER A 294 -31.13 -7.80 10.53
N ASP A 295 -30.36 -8.90 10.56
CA ASP A 295 -29.97 -9.59 11.79
C ASP A 295 -28.73 -8.99 12.49
N ARG A 296 -28.09 -7.96 11.93
CA ARG A 296 -26.80 -7.42 12.42
C ARG A 296 -26.88 -6.50 13.62
N GLN A 297 -28.06 -5.92 13.92
CA GLN A 297 -28.23 -4.90 14.97
C GLN A 297 -27.18 -3.78 14.87
N LEU A 298 -27.13 -3.15 13.69
CA LEU A 298 -26.15 -2.10 13.36
C LEU A 298 -26.23 -0.93 14.35
N LYS A 299 -25.07 -0.36 14.70
CA LYS A 299 -24.94 0.80 15.58
C LYS A 299 -24.00 1.83 14.99
N ALA A 300 -24.21 3.10 15.32
CA ALA A 300 -23.31 4.18 14.95
C ALA A 300 -21.86 3.86 15.38
N GLY A 301 -20.95 4.01 14.43
CA GLY A 301 -19.53 3.65 14.58
C GLY A 301 -19.18 2.23 14.15
N ASP A 302 -20.16 1.37 13.84
CA ASP A 302 -19.90 0.07 13.23
C ASP A 302 -19.38 0.22 11.78
N GLU A 303 -18.69 -0.82 11.32
CA GLU A 303 -18.19 -0.93 9.96
C GLU A 303 -18.65 -2.25 9.33
N ILE A 304 -19.12 -2.16 8.08
CA ILE A 304 -19.35 -3.31 7.20
C ILE A 304 -18.30 -3.28 6.10
N GLN A 305 -17.46 -4.31 6.01
CA GLN A 305 -16.48 -4.43 4.93
C GLN A 305 -16.90 -5.53 3.96
N VAL A 306 -16.98 -5.19 2.66
CA VAL A 306 -17.45 -6.08 1.59
C VAL A 306 -16.28 -6.48 0.70
N PHE A 307 -16.06 -7.78 0.60
CA PHE A 307 -14.94 -8.42 -0.08
C PHE A 307 -15.43 -9.18 -1.31
N LEU A 308 -14.67 -9.09 -2.39
CA LEU A 308 -14.87 -9.90 -3.58
C LEU A 308 -13.68 -10.84 -3.78
N LYS A 309 -13.96 -12.07 -4.20
CA LYS A 309 -12.97 -13.10 -4.54
C LYS A 309 -13.17 -13.59 -5.97
N ASP A 310 -12.09 -13.66 -6.73
CA ASP A 310 -12.13 -14.26 -8.07
C ASP A 310 -12.19 -15.81 -8.02
N SER A 311 -12.19 -16.42 -9.20
CA SER A 311 -12.13 -17.89 -9.37
C SER A 311 -10.88 -18.33 -10.14
N ALA A 312 -9.76 -17.60 -9.97
CA ALA A 312 -8.49 -17.88 -10.66
C ALA A 312 -7.79 -19.17 -10.20
N GLY A 313 -8.20 -19.72 -9.06
CA GLY A 313 -7.60 -20.90 -8.44
C GLY A 313 -6.36 -20.60 -7.60
N SER A 314 -5.61 -21.66 -7.27
CA SER A 314 -4.42 -21.56 -6.44
C SER A 314 -3.18 -21.14 -7.22
N ALA A 315 -2.64 -19.97 -6.89
CA ALA A 315 -1.35 -19.50 -7.39
C ALA A 315 -0.22 -20.46 -7.01
N LYS A 316 -0.30 -21.04 -5.81
CA LYS A 316 0.68 -22.01 -5.32
C LYS A 316 0.70 -23.28 -6.18
N GLU A 317 -0.47 -23.83 -6.52
CA GLU A 317 -0.55 -25.00 -7.41
C GLU A 317 -0.11 -24.68 -8.83
N ALA A 318 -0.32 -23.44 -9.29
CA ALA A 318 0.20 -22.94 -10.56
C ALA A 318 1.73 -22.72 -10.55
N GLY A 319 2.43 -22.93 -9.42
CA GLY A 319 3.88 -22.78 -9.30
C GLY A 319 4.36 -21.36 -9.00
N VAL A 320 3.46 -20.45 -8.63
CA VAL A 320 3.81 -19.11 -8.16
C VAL A 320 4.51 -19.22 -6.81
N ILE A 321 5.71 -18.67 -6.72
CA ILE A 321 6.50 -18.63 -5.49
C ILE A 321 5.98 -17.51 -4.58
N ASN A 322 5.80 -17.85 -3.30
CA ASN A 322 5.34 -16.95 -2.24
C ASN A 322 4.10 -16.10 -2.63
N PRO A 323 2.96 -16.73 -2.97
CA PRO A 323 1.75 -16.00 -3.30
C PRO A 323 1.22 -15.20 -2.09
N PRO A 324 0.40 -14.16 -2.31
CA PRO A 324 -0.17 -13.36 -1.23
C PRO A 324 -1.11 -14.21 -0.37
N SER A 325 -1.25 -13.85 0.91
CA SER A 325 -2.14 -14.57 1.85
C SER A 325 -3.63 -14.46 1.50
N THR A 326 -3.99 -13.59 0.56
CA THR A 326 -5.34 -13.41 0.04
C THR A 326 -5.71 -14.42 -1.05
N ASN A 327 -4.76 -15.22 -1.55
CA ASN A 327 -5.02 -16.27 -2.54
C ASN A 327 -5.11 -17.64 -1.86
N ASP A 328 -6.14 -18.40 -2.20
CA ASP A 328 -6.37 -19.77 -1.74
C ASP A 328 -6.67 -20.73 -2.91
N GLU A 329 -7.30 -21.88 -2.64
CA GLU A 329 -7.65 -22.87 -3.67
C GLU A 329 -8.69 -22.36 -4.68
N GLN A 330 -9.53 -21.38 -4.31
CA GLN A 330 -10.57 -20.83 -5.17
C GLN A 330 -10.08 -19.66 -6.00
N GLY A 331 -9.32 -18.75 -5.40
CA GLY A 331 -8.92 -17.51 -6.07
C GLY A 331 -8.29 -16.49 -5.15
N ASN A 332 -8.08 -15.28 -5.66
CA ASN A 332 -7.58 -14.16 -4.86
C ASN A 332 -8.72 -13.23 -4.42
N GLN A 333 -8.70 -12.85 -3.13
CA GLN A 333 -9.68 -11.95 -2.54
C GLN A 333 -9.12 -10.54 -2.36
N ASN A 334 -9.98 -9.53 -2.34
CA ASN A 334 -9.60 -8.23 -1.79
C ASN A 334 -9.01 -8.38 -0.38
N PRO A 335 -7.87 -7.74 -0.06
CA PRO A 335 -7.36 -7.68 1.31
C PRO A 335 -8.22 -6.75 2.19
N ALA A 336 -8.18 -6.94 3.50
CA ALA A 336 -8.87 -6.06 4.47
C ALA A 336 -8.25 -4.65 4.54
N SER A 337 -6.97 -4.54 4.19
CA SER A 337 -6.21 -3.29 4.07
C SER A 337 -5.37 -3.35 2.80
N GLU A 338 -4.95 -2.21 2.28
CA GLU A 338 -4.06 -2.17 1.11
C GLU A 338 -2.86 -3.12 1.28
N LEU A 339 -2.58 -3.93 0.26
CA LEU A 339 -1.52 -4.94 0.27
C LEU A 339 -0.61 -4.75 -0.93
N VAL A 340 0.68 -4.50 -0.67
CA VAL A 340 1.70 -4.49 -1.73
C VAL A 340 2.10 -5.93 -2.04
N PHE A 341 1.94 -6.34 -3.29
CA PHE A 341 2.40 -7.63 -3.79
C PHE A 341 3.20 -7.43 -5.07
N ARG A 342 4.51 -7.71 -4.97
CA ARG A 342 5.47 -7.57 -6.08
C ARG A 342 5.48 -6.14 -6.63
N ASP A 343 5.14 -5.93 -7.90
CA ASP A 343 5.10 -4.60 -8.53
C ASP A 343 3.68 -3.98 -8.54
N ALA A 344 2.72 -4.59 -7.85
CA ALA A 344 1.32 -4.14 -7.76
C ALA A 344 0.89 -3.82 -6.33
N VAL A 345 -0.16 -3.01 -6.23
CA VAL A 345 -0.84 -2.66 -4.98
C VAL A 345 -2.28 -3.16 -5.07
N PHE A 346 -2.65 -4.06 -4.18
CA PHE A 346 -4.01 -4.59 -4.12
C PHE A 346 -4.87 -3.65 -3.28
N PRO A 347 -5.96 -3.09 -3.85
CA PRO A 347 -6.83 -2.20 -3.12
C PRO A 347 -7.60 -2.97 -2.04
N ALA A 348 -7.84 -2.30 -0.90
CA ALA A 348 -8.62 -2.88 0.18
C ALA A 348 -10.08 -3.12 -0.24
N ALA A 349 -10.71 -4.10 0.40
CA ALA A 349 -12.15 -4.32 0.34
C ALA A 349 -12.92 -3.07 0.81
N THR A 350 -14.05 -2.79 0.15
CA THR A 350 -14.82 -1.57 0.39
C THR A 350 -15.43 -1.58 1.78
N THR A 351 -15.26 -0.48 2.52
CA THR A 351 -15.78 -0.33 3.88
C THR A 351 -16.92 0.69 3.89
N LEU A 352 -18.03 0.30 4.51
CA LEU A 352 -19.23 1.10 4.74
C LEU A 352 -19.34 1.38 6.23
N ARG A 353 -19.56 2.64 6.60
CA ARG A 353 -19.66 3.06 8.01
C ARG A 353 -21.12 3.21 8.40
N ILE A 354 -21.45 2.79 9.61
CA ILE A 354 -22.80 2.99 10.16
C ILE A 354 -22.83 4.30 10.94
N ALA A 355 -23.82 5.14 10.64
CA ALA A 355 -24.07 6.41 11.30
C ALA A 355 -25.50 6.47 11.85
N GLN A 356 -25.69 7.23 12.92
CA GLN A 356 -27.02 7.63 13.37
C GLN A 356 -27.42 8.93 12.69
N THR A 357 -28.71 9.08 12.37
CA THR A 357 -29.23 10.37 11.92
C THR A 357 -29.24 11.38 13.06
N GLY A 358 -29.05 12.65 12.73
CA GLY A 358 -29.13 13.71 13.72
C GLY A 358 -30.57 14.13 14.03
N PRO A 359 -30.80 14.82 15.17
CA PRO A 359 -29.78 15.58 15.89
C PRO A 359 -28.91 14.73 16.81
N LEU A 360 -27.60 14.97 16.80
CA LEU A 360 -26.65 14.35 17.72
C LEU A 360 -26.64 15.06 19.09
N PRO A 361 -26.15 14.41 20.16
CA PRO A 361 -25.99 15.06 21.46
C PRO A 361 -25.18 16.36 21.38
N PRO A 362 -25.58 17.44 22.08
CA PRO A 362 -24.82 18.68 22.11
C PRO A 362 -23.45 18.48 22.80
N VAL A 363 -22.40 19.12 22.28
CA VAL A 363 -21.04 19.12 22.86
C VAL A 363 -20.68 20.48 23.47
N ASP A 364 -19.68 20.50 24.36
CA ASP A 364 -19.23 21.72 25.02
C ASP A 364 -18.68 22.70 23.96
N PRO A 365 -19.22 23.91 23.83
CA PRO A 365 -18.77 24.84 22.81
C PRO A 365 -17.34 25.36 23.06
N LEU A 366 -16.76 25.13 24.23
CA LEU A 366 -15.37 25.42 24.53
C LEU A 366 -14.45 24.19 24.44
N GLU A 367 -15.01 22.98 24.49
CA GLU A 367 -14.30 21.69 24.54
C GLU A 367 -15.11 20.61 23.78
N PRO A 368 -15.14 20.59 22.43
CA PRO A 368 -16.14 19.83 21.67
C PRO A 368 -16.03 18.31 21.79
N ASP A 369 -14.93 17.78 22.34
CA ASP A 369 -14.79 16.35 22.67
C ASP A 369 -15.64 15.92 23.89
N VAL A 370 -16.31 16.86 24.56
CA VAL A 370 -17.11 16.61 25.77
C VAL A 370 -18.58 16.86 25.49
N GLU A 371 -19.40 15.81 25.55
CA GLU A 371 -20.87 15.95 25.52
C GLU A 371 -21.41 16.73 26.73
N VAL A 372 -22.43 17.55 26.50
CA VAL A 372 -23.07 18.40 27.53
C VAL A 372 -24.59 18.38 27.41
N ASN A 373 -25.27 18.76 28.49
CA ASN A 373 -26.72 18.89 28.52
C ASN A 373 -27.13 20.36 28.77
N PRO A 374 -27.47 21.13 27.72
CA PRO A 374 -27.89 22.52 27.88
C PRO A 374 -29.24 22.65 28.60
N GLU A 375 -29.40 23.66 29.47
CA GLU A 375 -30.61 23.85 30.30
C GLU A 375 -31.90 24.15 29.50
N ASN A 376 -31.77 24.67 28.29
CA ASN A 376 -32.86 25.19 27.45
C ASN A 376 -32.77 24.63 26.02
N PRO A 377 -32.92 23.30 25.83
CA PRO A 377 -32.84 22.70 24.50
C PRO A 377 -33.84 23.34 23.53
N PRO A 378 -33.45 23.61 22.28
CA PRO A 378 -34.37 24.13 21.26
C PRO A 378 -35.40 23.06 20.87
N VAL A 379 -36.44 23.48 20.13
CA VAL A 379 -37.32 22.55 19.43
C VAL A 379 -36.75 22.36 18.02
N ILE A 380 -36.17 21.20 17.76
CA ILE A 380 -35.58 20.81 16.47
C ILE A 380 -36.23 19.49 16.00
N PRO A 381 -36.36 19.25 14.68
CA PRO A 381 -36.84 17.97 14.16
C PRO A 381 -35.90 16.82 14.55
N GLU A 382 -36.46 15.63 14.84
CA GLU A 382 -35.69 14.43 15.23
C GLU A 382 -35.08 13.70 14.02
N ASP A 383 -35.69 13.77 12.83
CA ASP A 383 -35.25 13.01 11.66
C ASP A 383 -34.61 13.94 10.61
N GLN A 384 -33.45 14.53 10.92
CA GLN A 384 -32.78 15.47 10.00
C GLN A 384 -31.89 14.79 8.96
N GLY A 385 -31.56 13.50 9.16
CA GLY A 385 -30.68 12.72 8.28
C GLY A 385 -29.20 12.87 8.66
N LEU A 386 -28.31 12.69 7.68
CA LEU A 386 -26.85 12.76 7.86
C LEU A 386 -26.30 14.20 7.95
N LEU A 387 -27.07 15.20 7.52
CA LEU A 387 -26.78 16.61 7.73
C LEU A 387 -27.80 17.19 8.71
N SER A 388 -27.36 17.53 9.92
CA SER A 388 -28.26 17.92 11.01
C SER A 388 -27.84 19.19 11.73
N LEU A 389 -28.84 19.93 12.20
CA LEU A 389 -28.72 20.96 13.20
C LEU A 389 -28.99 20.34 14.57
N ASP A 390 -27.94 20.11 15.35
CA ASP A 390 -27.98 19.34 16.60
C ASP A 390 -28.40 20.19 17.80
N PHE A 391 -27.96 21.45 17.83
CA PHE A 391 -28.27 22.36 18.92
C PHE A 391 -28.25 23.82 18.49
N VAL A 392 -29.10 24.63 19.12
CA VAL A 392 -29.14 26.09 19.00
C VAL A 392 -29.50 26.68 20.35
N SER A 393 -28.67 27.58 20.87
CA SER A 393 -28.96 28.25 22.14
C SER A 393 -30.20 29.15 22.06
N GLN A 394 -31.09 29.06 23.05
CA GLN A 394 -32.19 30.02 23.18
C GLN A 394 -31.74 31.26 23.96
N PHE A 395 -31.72 32.42 23.30
CA PHE A 395 -31.23 33.66 23.91
C PHE A 395 -32.19 34.22 24.97
N ARG A 396 -31.70 34.42 26.19
CA ARG A 396 -32.45 35.03 27.30
C ARG A 396 -31.81 36.36 27.68
N PHE A 397 -32.56 37.46 27.58
CA PHE A 397 -32.05 38.81 27.89
C PHE A 397 -32.35 39.28 29.33
N GLY A 398 -32.95 38.41 30.16
CA GLY A 398 -33.27 38.71 31.54
C GLY A 398 -34.34 39.81 31.71
N GLN A 399 -34.27 40.52 32.83
CA GLN A 399 -35.14 41.66 33.13
C GLN A 399 -34.43 42.97 32.81
N ALA A 400 -35.12 43.86 32.13
CA ALA A 400 -34.59 45.14 31.70
C ALA A 400 -35.57 46.29 32.01
N PRO A 401 -35.07 47.47 32.43
CA PRO A 401 -35.93 48.65 32.59
C PRO A 401 -36.39 49.19 31.23
N ILE A 402 -37.61 49.73 31.20
CA ILE A 402 -38.14 50.46 30.04
C ILE A 402 -37.30 51.73 29.82
N ARG A 403 -36.84 51.94 28.59
CA ARG A 403 -36.06 53.13 28.18
C ARG A 403 -36.76 53.87 27.05
N SER A 404 -36.74 55.20 27.11
CA SER A 404 -37.20 56.09 26.03
C SER A 404 -36.12 56.38 24.98
N THR A 405 -34.88 55.93 25.22
CA THR A 405 -33.73 56.03 24.32
C THR A 405 -33.32 54.65 23.82
N LYS A 406 -32.35 54.58 22.89
CA LYS A 406 -31.77 53.30 22.44
C LYS A 406 -31.35 52.46 23.66
N GLY A 407 -31.82 51.22 23.70
CA GLY A 407 -31.46 50.20 24.69
C GLY A 407 -30.60 49.12 24.05
N THR A 408 -29.64 48.62 24.82
CA THR A 408 -28.77 47.51 24.46
C THR A 408 -28.82 46.52 25.61
N TYR A 409 -29.24 45.28 25.32
CA TYR A 409 -29.43 44.23 26.30
C TYR A 409 -28.64 43.00 25.86
N HIS A 410 -27.80 42.46 26.74
CA HIS A 410 -27.00 41.28 26.42
C HIS A 410 -27.74 40.00 26.82
N ALA A 411 -27.60 38.96 26.00
CA ALA A 411 -28.12 37.65 26.35
C ALA A 411 -27.27 37.06 27.48
N LEU A 412 -27.92 36.34 28.39
CA LEU A 412 -27.27 35.52 29.39
C LEU A 412 -26.47 34.41 28.69
N PRO A 413 -25.33 33.98 29.26
CA PRO A 413 -24.62 32.79 28.82
C PRO A 413 -25.51 31.54 28.80
N GLN A 414 -25.13 30.57 27.98
CA GLN A 414 -25.75 29.25 27.93
C GLN A 414 -25.39 28.48 29.21
N GLN A 415 -26.39 28.05 29.96
CA GLN A 415 -26.19 27.26 31.18
C GLN A 415 -26.24 25.77 30.85
N MET A 416 -25.37 25.00 31.50
CA MET A 416 -25.34 23.54 31.42
C MET A 416 -25.94 22.93 32.66
N ILE A 417 -26.80 21.93 32.46
CA ILE A 417 -27.32 21.09 33.54
C ILE A 417 -26.13 20.30 34.11
N PRO A 418 -25.84 20.38 35.42
CA PRO A 418 -24.76 19.64 36.02
C PRO A 418 -24.95 18.13 35.84
N ALA A 419 -23.86 17.42 35.54
CA ALA A 419 -23.87 15.95 35.58
C ALA A 419 -24.28 15.46 36.98
N GLU A 420 -24.85 14.25 37.08
CA GLU A 420 -25.27 13.69 38.36
C GLU A 420 -24.11 13.71 39.38
N GLY A 421 -24.34 14.38 40.52
CA GLY A 421 -23.33 14.55 41.59
C GLY A 421 -22.49 15.82 41.52
N ALA A 422 -22.58 16.63 40.45
CA ALA A 422 -21.93 17.94 40.38
C ALA A 422 -22.80 19.03 41.04
N SER A 423 -22.16 19.94 41.79
CA SER A 423 -22.86 21.00 42.54
C SER A 423 -22.93 22.35 41.81
N GLU A 424 -22.19 22.52 40.72
CA GLU A 424 -22.07 23.81 40.02
C GLU A 424 -22.55 23.72 38.56
N THR A 425 -23.42 24.66 38.18
CA THR A 425 -23.82 24.93 36.80
C THR A 425 -22.67 25.60 36.04
N LYS A 426 -22.24 25.01 34.93
CA LYS A 426 -21.25 25.61 34.02
C LYS A 426 -21.93 26.60 33.08
N GLU A 427 -21.34 27.77 32.90
CA GLU A 427 -21.75 28.76 31.90
C GLU A 427 -20.82 28.72 30.69
N ARG A 428 -21.42 28.83 29.50
CA ARG A 428 -20.75 28.79 28.20
C ARG A 428 -21.26 29.88 27.26
N PRO A 429 -20.49 30.23 26.22
CA PRO A 429 -21.01 31.04 25.12
C PRO A 429 -22.28 30.44 24.53
N ASN A 430 -23.17 31.31 24.04
CA ASN A 430 -24.27 30.83 23.21
C ASN A 430 -23.69 30.30 21.88
N TYR A 431 -24.24 29.20 21.38
CA TYR A 431 -23.71 28.49 20.22
C TYR A 431 -24.79 27.73 19.44
N VAL A 432 -24.38 27.28 18.26
CA VAL A 432 -25.07 26.38 17.34
C VAL A 432 -24.15 25.19 17.08
N GLN A 433 -24.71 23.99 16.99
CA GLN A 433 -24.00 22.79 16.57
C GLN A 433 -24.62 22.23 15.31
N ILE A 434 -23.76 21.87 14.36
CA ILE A 434 -24.11 21.24 13.08
C ILE A 434 -23.28 19.97 12.97
N THR A 435 -23.85 18.90 12.43
CA THR A 435 -23.09 17.71 12.07
C THR A 435 -23.38 17.34 10.63
N ASP A 436 -22.32 17.11 9.86
CA ASP A 436 -22.39 16.56 8.51
C ASP A 436 -21.66 15.21 8.44
N GLN A 437 -22.42 14.13 8.45
CA GLN A 437 -21.94 12.74 8.37
C GLN A 437 -21.95 12.20 6.94
N ARG A 438 -22.22 13.03 5.94
CA ARG A 438 -22.19 12.60 4.53
C ARG A 438 -20.74 12.38 4.10
N GLN A 439 -20.50 11.23 3.48
CA GLN A 439 -19.25 10.96 2.74
C GLN A 439 -19.62 10.51 1.32
N ASP A 440 -20.50 11.26 0.69
CA ASP A 440 -21.00 10.96 -0.65
C ASP A 440 -20.04 11.48 -1.72
N THR A 441 -20.01 10.80 -2.86
CA THR A 441 -19.17 11.15 -4.03
C THR A 441 -19.65 12.38 -4.78
N GLU A 442 -20.82 12.93 -4.43
CA GLU A 442 -21.31 14.18 -5.00
C GLU A 442 -20.80 15.34 -4.15
N GLU A 443 -20.02 16.23 -4.77
CA GLU A 443 -19.52 17.50 -4.23
C GLU A 443 -20.70 18.37 -3.75
N THR A 444 -21.19 18.11 -2.53
CA THR A 444 -22.37 18.79 -1.96
C THR A 444 -21.98 19.62 -0.76
N SER A 445 -22.02 20.94 -0.94
CA SER A 445 -21.80 21.91 0.14
C SER A 445 -23.03 22.04 1.04
N TRP A 446 -22.89 22.70 2.19
CA TRP A 446 -24.01 23.05 3.07
C TRP A 446 -23.95 24.50 3.53
N ARG A 447 -25.11 25.07 3.87
CA ARG A 447 -25.25 26.46 4.33
C ARG A 447 -26.16 26.57 5.55
N LEU A 448 -25.68 27.26 6.59
CA LEU A 448 -26.46 27.71 7.73
C LEU A 448 -26.89 29.17 7.55
N SER A 449 -28.18 29.44 7.74
CA SER A 449 -28.75 30.79 7.78
C SER A 449 -29.68 30.96 8.97
N ALA A 450 -29.83 32.20 9.45
CA ALA A 450 -30.79 32.55 10.49
C ALA A 450 -31.67 33.73 10.08
N THR A 451 -32.96 33.65 10.40
CA THR A 451 -33.95 34.70 10.13
C THR A 451 -34.67 35.04 11.42
N LEU A 452 -34.55 36.28 11.90
CA LEU A 452 -35.44 36.77 12.95
C LEU A 452 -36.84 36.91 12.33
N ASN A 453 -37.84 36.22 12.87
CA ASN A 453 -39.18 36.20 12.30
C ASN A 453 -39.70 37.63 12.02
N SER A 454 -40.42 37.82 10.91
CA SER A 454 -40.94 39.12 10.46
C SER A 454 -41.82 39.86 11.49
N GLN A 455 -42.43 39.15 12.43
CA GLN A 455 -43.20 39.73 13.53
C GLN A 455 -42.32 40.38 14.61
N GLY A 456 -41.02 40.09 14.62
CA GLY A 456 -40.05 40.60 15.58
C GLY A 456 -40.38 40.19 17.03
N PHE A 457 -39.93 41.01 17.97
CA PHE A 457 -40.26 40.84 19.39
C PHE A 457 -41.67 41.33 19.69
N ARG A 458 -42.48 40.51 20.36
CA ARG A 458 -43.83 40.86 20.82
C ARG A 458 -44.04 40.48 22.27
N ASN A 459 -44.80 41.30 23.00
CA ASN A 459 -45.19 40.98 24.37
C ASN A 459 -46.42 40.04 24.43
N GLU A 460 -46.87 39.72 25.64
CA GLU A 460 -48.01 38.85 25.90
C GLU A 460 -49.34 39.41 25.36
N ASP A 461 -49.45 40.74 25.22
CA ASP A 461 -50.58 41.45 24.62
C ASP A 461 -50.43 41.61 23.09
N ASN A 462 -49.47 40.92 22.48
CA ASN A 462 -49.14 40.97 21.06
C ASN A 462 -48.65 42.36 20.58
N GLU A 463 -48.13 43.20 21.47
CA GLU A 463 -47.60 44.52 21.13
C GLU A 463 -46.14 44.42 20.66
N PRO A 464 -45.78 45.03 19.52
CA PRO A 464 -44.46 44.88 18.93
C PRO A 464 -43.41 45.77 19.60
N LEU A 465 -42.18 45.27 19.68
CA LEU A 465 -40.98 46.06 19.96
C LEU A 465 -40.36 46.48 18.64
N ILE A 466 -40.89 47.57 18.07
CA ILE A 466 -40.63 47.96 16.67
C ILE A 466 -39.15 48.27 16.44
N GLY A 467 -38.56 47.66 15.42
CA GLY A 467 -37.17 47.86 15.02
C GLY A 467 -36.15 47.19 15.94
N ALA A 468 -36.60 46.32 16.86
CA ALA A 468 -35.70 45.49 17.64
C ALA A 468 -34.96 44.50 16.73
N GLN A 469 -33.64 44.40 16.92
CA GLN A 469 -32.76 43.54 16.15
C GLN A 469 -31.80 42.79 17.08
N ILE A 470 -31.36 41.60 16.66
CA ILE A 470 -30.37 40.81 17.39
C ILE A 470 -29.03 40.95 16.68
N SER A 471 -27.97 41.07 17.46
CA SER A 471 -26.61 41.12 16.96
C SER A 471 -25.81 39.95 17.55
N LEU A 472 -25.20 39.17 16.65
CA LEU A 472 -24.35 38.03 16.96
C LEU A 472 -22.90 38.46 16.70
N ALA A 473 -22.08 38.58 17.74
CA ALA A 473 -20.70 39.04 17.67
C ALA A 473 -19.72 37.97 18.18
N ASN A 474 -18.42 38.20 17.99
CA ASN A 474 -17.34 37.31 18.43
C ASN A 474 -17.52 35.87 17.94
N GLN A 475 -17.90 35.75 16.67
CA GLN A 475 -18.16 34.48 15.99
C GLN A 475 -16.88 33.63 15.96
N ARG A 476 -16.97 32.39 16.45
CA ARG A 476 -15.86 31.42 16.46
C ARG A 476 -16.37 30.05 16.07
N LEU A 477 -15.50 29.28 15.41
CA LEU A 477 -15.73 27.89 15.06
C LEU A 477 -14.82 26.99 15.88
N MET A 478 -15.33 25.82 16.22
CA MET A 478 -14.55 24.74 16.81
C MET A 478 -15.15 23.40 16.40
N THR A 479 -14.36 22.34 16.52
CA THR A 479 -14.70 20.99 16.09
C THR A 479 -14.09 19.99 17.06
N THR A 480 -14.50 18.73 16.99
CA THR A 480 -13.91 17.64 17.78
C THR A 480 -12.48 17.34 17.31
N SER A 481 -11.68 16.75 18.19
CA SER A 481 -10.32 16.32 17.86
C SER A 481 -10.28 15.25 16.77
N GLU A 482 -11.31 14.39 16.70
CA GLU A 482 -11.46 13.37 15.66
C GLU A 482 -11.71 13.96 14.26
N ASN A 483 -12.24 15.19 14.20
CA ASN A 483 -12.56 15.88 12.95
C ASN A 483 -11.42 16.82 12.48
N SER A 484 -10.19 16.62 12.96
CA SER A 484 -9.06 17.53 12.70
C SER A 484 -8.62 17.63 11.25
N ASN A 485 -8.98 16.63 10.42
CA ASN A 485 -8.61 16.56 9.01
C ASN A 485 -9.67 17.17 8.07
N ALA A 486 -10.85 17.54 8.58
CA ALA A 486 -11.89 18.15 7.79
C ALA A 486 -11.58 19.62 7.44
N SER A 487 -12.11 20.08 6.30
CA SER A 487 -12.04 21.50 5.92
C SER A 487 -12.85 22.33 6.90
N MET A 488 -12.31 23.43 7.39
CA MET A 488 -13.03 24.30 8.33
C MET A 488 -14.08 25.12 7.58
N PRO A 489 -15.36 25.11 8.01
CA PRO A 489 -16.41 25.93 7.40
C PRO A 489 -16.07 27.42 7.43
N GLU A 490 -16.56 28.14 6.44
CA GLU A 490 -16.32 29.56 6.27
C GLU A 490 -17.46 30.41 6.84
N LEU A 491 -17.10 31.45 7.60
CA LEU A 491 -18.06 32.47 8.02
C LEU A 491 -18.50 33.30 6.79
N SER A 492 -19.81 33.43 6.59
CA SER A 492 -20.37 34.18 5.45
C SER A 492 -20.06 35.69 5.49
N THR A 493 -19.59 36.21 6.62
CA THR A 493 -19.10 37.58 6.73
C THR A 493 -17.78 37.65 7.49
N MET A 494 -16.84 38.43 6.94
CA MET A 494 -15.58 38.77 7.61
C MET A 494 -15.75 39.84 8.70
N LYS A 495 -16.98 40.35 8.89
CA LYS A 495 -17.29 41.26 10.00
C LYS A 495 -17.36 40.45 11.29
N ASP A 496 -16.82 40.99 12.38
CA ASP A 496 -16.94 40.38 13.73
C ASP A 496 -18.38 40.34 14.28
N ARG A 497 -19.38 40.64 13.43
CA ARG A 497 -20.77 40.82 13.83
C ARG A 497 -21.75 40.62 12.67
N VAL A 498 -22.79 39.80 12.91
CA VAL A 498 -23.99 39.67 12.08
C VAL A 498 -25.19 40.31 12.78
N THR A 499 -26.06 40.96 12.03
CA THR A 499 -27.30 41.55 12.56
C THR A 499 -28.51 40.85 11.96
N LEU A 500 -29.35 40.28 12.81
CA LEU A 500 -30.64 39.70 12.45
C LEU A 500 -31.73 40.77 12.59
N ALA A 501 -32.13 41.35 11.46
CA ALA A 501 -33.30 42.23 11.38
C ALA A 501 -34.58 41.42 11.14
N PRO A 502 -35.76 41.86 11.63
CA PRO A 502 -37.00 41.13 11.41
C PRO A 502 -37.30 40.92 9.91
N GLY A 503 -37.51 39.66 9.51
CA GLY A 503 -37.88 39.24 8.17
C GLY A 503 -36.72 39.13 7.18
N GLU A 504 -35.48 39.38 7.60
CA GLU A 504 -34.29 39.30 6.73
C GLU A 504 -33.46 38.05 7.06
N ALA A 505 -33.31 37.15 6.09
CA ALA A 505 -32.46 35.97 6.23
C ALA A 505 -30.99 36.36 6.11
N GLN A 506 -30.18 35.97 7.10
CA GLN A 506 -28.74 36.20 7.10
C GLN A 506 -27.99 34.88 6.92
N PRO A 507 -27.12 34.74 5.91
CA PRO A 507 -26.19 33.62 5.84
C PRO A 507 -25.14 33.77 6.94
N LEU A 508 -24.79 32.66 7.59
CA LEU A 508 -23.89 32.65 8.75
C LEU A 508 -22.64 31.82 8.46
N LEU A 509 -22.83 30.61 7.98
CA LEU A 509 -21.79 29.62 7.83
C LEU A 509 -22.01 28.81 6.55
N THR A 510 -20.93 28.49 5.86
CA THR A 510 -20.93 27.60 4.68
C THR A 510 -19.82 26.57 4.82
N GLY A 511 -20.15 25.29 4.67
CA GLY A 511 -19.18 24.22 4.55
C GLY A 511 -19.14 23.69 3.13
N ASP A 512 -17.95 23.43 2.62
CA ASP A 512 -17.73 22.71 1.36
C ASP A 512 -17.97 21.20 1.54
N SER A 513 -17.77 20.43 0.46
CA SER A 513 -17.87 18.95 0.49
C SER A 513 -16.88 18.26 1.44
N GLN A 514 -15.82 18.96 1.88
CA GLN A 514 -14.83 18.45 2.82
C GLN A 514 -15.08 18.92 4.27
N SER A 515 -16.09 19.75 4.49
CA SER A 515 -16.48 20.30 5.79
C SER A 515 -17.42 19.36 6.55
N THR A 516 -17.02 18.10 6.63
CA THR A 516 -17.75 17.02 7.32
C THR A 516 -17.52 17.05 8.84
N GLY A 517 -18.20 16.19 9.58
CA GLY A 517 -18.16 16.05 11.04
C GLY A 517 -18.93 17.13 11.80
N THR A 518 -18.73 17.17 13.12
CA THR A 518 -19.44 18.07 14.05
C THR A 518 -18.74 19.42 14.19
N TRP A 519 -19.47 20.49 13.91
CA TRP A 519 -19.02 21.88 13.99
C TRP A 519 -19.80 22.66 15.05
N VAL A 520 -19.07 23.25 16.00
CA VAL A 520 -19.58 24.21 16.98
C VAL A 520 -19.37 25.62 16.46
N TYR A 521 -20.46 26.31 16.18
CA TYR A 521 -20.50 27.72 15.84
C TYR A 521 -20.94 28.55 17.06
N ARG A 522 -19.98 29.22 17.73
CA ARG A 522 -20.21 29.93 18.99
C ARG A 522 -20.05 31.44 18.89
N PHE A 523 -20.74 32.14 19.80
CA PHE A 523 -20.71 33.60 19.94
C PHE A 523 -19.97 33.97 21.23
N GLY A 524 -18.66 34.21 21.11
CA GLY A 524 -17.76 34.55 22.21
C GLY A 524 -17.00 33.36 22.81
N ASP A 525 -16.37 33.63 23.94
CA ASP A 525 -15.58 32.71 24.77
C ASP A 525 -15.95 32.86 26.25
N GLN A 526 -15.18 32.24 27.16
CA GLN A 526 -15.46 32.29 28.58
C GLN A 526 -15.52 33.73 29.14
N GLU A 527 -14.76 34.67 28.56
CA GLU A 527 -14.71 36.07 29.00
C GLU A 527 -15.81 36.92 28.36
N THR A 528 -16.15 36.63 27.10
CA THR A 528 -17.05 37.46 26.28
C THR A 528 -18.46 36.88 26.11
N ALA A 529 -18.76 35.69 26.63
CA ALA A 529 -20.04 34.99 26.52
C ALA A 529 -21.24 35.88 26.91
N ALA A 530 -21.10 36.66 27.98
CA ALA A 530 -22.16 37.51 28.52
C ALA A 530 -22.40 38.81 27.71
N THR A 531 -21.64 39.06 26.64
CA THR A 531 -21.76 40.30 25.83
C THR A 531 -21.83 40.06 24.32
N SER A 532 -21.66 38.82 23.86
CA SER A 532 -21.50 38.50 22.43
C SER A 532 -22.82 38.39 21.67
N VAL A 533 -23.93 38.12 22.35
CA VAL A 533 -25.28 38.17 21.75
C VAL A 533 -26.04 39.33 22.36
N THR A 534 -26.54 40.23 21.51
CA THR A 534 -27.10 41.51 21.96
C THR A 534 -28.43 41.82 21.28
N LEU A 535 -29.43 42.20 22.07
CA LEU A 535 -30.69 42.79 21.61
C LEU A 535 -30.54 44.32 21.58
N GLU A 536 -30.67 44.91 20.40
CA GLU A 536 -30.73 46.37 20.25
C GLU A 536 -32.18 46.81 20.06
N VAL A 537 -32.63 47.73 20.92
CA VAL A 537 -33.98 48.31 20.87
C VAL A 537 -33.84 49.80 20.54
N PRO A 538 -34.34 50.28 19.38
CA PRO A 538 -34.18 51.68 18.99
C PRO A 538 -35.06 52.61 19.85
N ALA A 539 -34.70 53.90 19.89
CA ALA A 539 -35.46 54.89 20.65
C ALA A 539 -36.95 55.00 20.22
N GLY A 540 -37.26 54.66 18.96
CA GLY A 540 -38.62 54.66 18.41
C GLY A 540 -39.46 53.41 18.74
N ALA A 541 -38.94 52.45 19.50
CA ALA A 541 -39.61 51.17 19.76
C ALA A 541 -40.81 51.27 20.71
N ASN A 542 -40.92 52.35 21.50
CA ASN A 542 -41.97 52.60 22.49
C ASN A 542 -42.34 51.37 23.35
N PRO A 543 -41.36 50.75 24.06
CA PRO A 543 -41.59 49.53 24.84
C PRO A 543 -42.65 49.74 25.94
N LYS A 544 -43.50 48.73 26.13
CA LYS A 544 -44.49 48.65 27.21
C LYS A 544 -44.06 47.61 28.24
N LEU A 545 -44.65 47.67 29.43
CA LEU A 545 -44.38 46.67 30.47
C LEU A 545 -44.90 45.31 30.00
N GLY A 546 -44.05 44.29 29.99
CA GLY A 546 -44.44 42.94 29.60
C GLY A 546 -43.25 42.07 29.22
N ARG A 547 -43.51 40.79 28.96
CA ARG A 547 -42.50 39.82 28.54
C ARG A 547 -42.46 39.73 27.02
N TYR A 548 -41.37 40.22 26.42
CA TYR A 548 -41.18 40.15 24.98
C TYR A 548 -40.54 38.82 24.54
N ARG A 549 -40.99 38.27 23.42
CA ARG A 549 -40.45 37.06 22.77
C ARG A 549 -40.40 37.24 21.25
N ALA A 550 -39.45 36.59 20.61
CA ALA A 550 -39.34 36.47 19.16
C ALA A 550 -38.85 35.06 18.82
N THR A 551 -39.08 34.64 17.58
CA THR A 551 -38.56 33.37 17.04
C THR A 551 -37.43 33.68 16.05
N ILE A 552 -36.34 32.92 16.15
CA ILE A 552 -35.31 32.88 15.10
C ILE A 552 -35.49 31.56 14.38
N GLU A 553 -35.71 31.62 13.08
CA GLU A 553 -35.81 30.47 12.20
C GLU A 553 -34.41 30.16 11.67
N TRP A 554 -33.89 28.98 12.02
CA TRP A 554 -32.61 28.47 11.56
C TRP A 554 -32.84 27.52 10.39
N SER A 555 -32.05 27.68 9.33
CA SER A 555 -32.13 26.85 8.13
C SER A 555 -30.76 26.29 7.82
N LEU A 556 -30.67 24.96 7.77
CA LEU A 556 -29.52 24.21 7.29
C LEU A 556 -29.92 23.54 5.97
N SER A 557 -29.20 23.84 4.90
CA SER A 557 -29.53 23.34 3.56
C SER A 557 -28.31 22.75 2.87
N SER A 558 -28.48 21.59 2.24
CA SER A 558 -27.55 21.07 1.23
C SER A 558 -27.65 21.91 -0.06
N VAL A 559 -26.50 22.24 -0.65
CA VAL A 559 -26.38 23.05 -1.85
C VAL A 559 -25.46 22.30 -2.84
N PRO A 560 -25.94 21.90 -4.02
CA PRO A 560 -25.09 21.32 -5.06
C PRO A 560 -23.96 22.30 -5.42
N GLU A 561 -22.71 21.82 -5.51
CA GLU A 561 -21.58 22.64 -5.98
C GLU A 561 -21.59 22.86 -7.50
#